data_AF-A0A6C0F841-F1
#
_entry.id   AF-A0A6C0F841-F1
#
_cell.length_a   1.000
_cell.length_b   1.000
_cell.length_c   1.000
_cell.angle_alpha   90.00
_cell.angle_beta   90.00
_cell.angle_gamma   90.00
#
_symmetry.space_group_name_H-M   'P 1'
#
loop_
_entity.id
_entity.type
_entity.pdbx_description
1 polymer ?
#
loop_
_entity_poly.entity_id
_entity_poly.type
_entity_poly.pdbx_seq_one_letter_code
_entity_poly.pdbx_strand_id
1 'polypeptide(L)'
;MKNKQLCLCIPRISINTTKQFIRTRIENLELGNIDRIIEIPLKDDSSYKRVLIKLHYTNEELFCNIKNYFLENQCIKYVYQMPWYWKIFLSHQQT
;
A
#
# COMPACT_ATOMS: atom_id res chain seq x y z
N MET A 1 -14.02 -20.55 -0.01
CA MET A 1 -14.15 -19.14 -0.47
C MET A 1 -12.77 -18.52 -0.52
N LYS A 2 -12.29 -18.06 -1.69
CA LYS A 2 -10.99 -17.36 -1.76
C LYS A 2 -11.14 -16.00 -1.07
N ASN A 3 -10.29 -15.69 -0.08
CA ASN A 3 -10.28 -14.38 0.55
C ASN A 3 -9.88 -13.32 -0.49
N LYS A 4 -10.82 -12.44 -0.85
CA LYS A 4 -10.59 -11.32 -1.77
C LYS A 4 -9.83 -10.20 -1.07
N GLN A 5 -8.54 -10.40 -0.81
CA GLN A 5 -7.71 -9.47 -0.06
C GLN A 5 -6.40 -9.18 -0.79
N LEU A 6 -6.00 -7.92 -0.74
CA LEU A 6 -4.72 -7.40 -1.21
C LEU A 6 -4.03 -6.71 -0.04
N CYS A 7 -2.75 -7.02 0.17
CA CYS A 7 -1.92 -6.35 1.17
C CYS A 7 -0.85 -5.54 0.45
N LEU A 8 -0.76 -4.25 0.74
CA LEU A 8 0.24 -3.33 0.21
C LEU A 8 1.18 -2.90 1.33
N CYS A 9 2.43 -2.61 0.98
CA CYS A 9 3.44 -2.11 1.90
C CYS A 9 4.09 -0.84 1.34
N ILE A 10 4.16 0.20 2.17
CA ILE A 10 5.02 1.36 1.95
C ILE A 10 6.13 1.28 3.00
N PRO A 11 7.36 0.92 2.61
CA PRO A 11 8.37 0.47 3.57
C PRO A 11 8.93 1.61 4.43
N ARG A 12 8.92 2.84 3.91
CA ARG A 12 9.55 3.99 4.55
C ARG A 12 8.85 5.29 4.14
N ILE A 13 8.14 5.90 5.09
CA ILE A 13 7.57 7.24 4.99
C ILE A 13 7.87 8.01 6.27
N SER A 14 7.81 9.35 6.21
CA SER A 14 7.96 10.18 7.42
C SER A 14 6.91 9.83 8.47
N ILE A 15 7.31 9.82 9.75
CA ILE A 15 6.38 9.66 10.88
C ILE A 15 5.29 10.73 10.90
N ASN A 16 5.59 11.93 10.37
CA ASN A 16 4.68 13.07 10.29
C ASN A 16 3.58 12.90 9.23
N THR A 17 3.75 11.98 8.27
CA THR A 17 2.71 11.69 7.28
C THR A 17 1.52 11.04 7.98
N THR A 18 0.36 11.68 7.97
CA THR A 18 -0.80 11.20 8.73
C THR A 18 -1.46 9.98 8.08
N LYS A 19 -2.05 9.13 8.93
CA LYS A 19 -2.87 7.99 8.49
C LYS A 19 -3.99 8.40 7.53
N GLN A 20 -4.63 9.54 7.78
CA GLN A 20 -5.68 10.08 6.94
C GLN A 20 -5.16 10.45 5.55
N PHE A 21 -3.99 11.11 5.48
CA PHE A 21 -3.37 11.44 4.20
C PHE A 21 -3.06 10.18 3.38
N ILE A 22 -2.50 9.15 4.02
CA ILE A 22 -2.22 7.87 3.37
C ILE A 22 -3.52 7.23 2.87
N ARG A 23 -4.56 7.18 3.71
CA ARG A 23 -5.88 6.63 3.36
C ARG A 23 -6.43 7.31 2.10
N THR A 24 -6.55 8.63 2.10
CA THR A 24 -7.11 9.38 0.96
C THR A 24 -6.31 9.13 -0.32
N ARG A 25 -4.98 9.09 -0.24
CA ARG A 25 -4.13 8.82 -1.41
C ARG A 25 -4.30 7.41 -1.97
N ILE A 26 -4.48 6.41 -1.11
CA ILE A 26 -4.67 5.02 -1.54
C ILE A 26 -6.11 4.78 -2.03
N GLU A 27 -7.12 5.43 -1.44
CA GLU A 27 -8.50 5.39 -1.94
C GLU A 27 -8.60 5.97 -3.37
N ASN A 28 -7.84 7.03 -3.66
CA ASN A 28 -7.76 7.62 -5.01
C ASN A 28 -7.11 6.71 -6.06
N LEU A 29 -6.50 5.59 -5.67
CA LEU A 29 -6.00 4.57 -6.61
C LEU A 29 -7.09 3.61 -7.07
N GLU A 30 -8.28 3.66 -6.45
CA GLU A 30 -9.45 2.85 -6.82
C GLU A 30 -9.18 1.33 -6.85
N LEU A 31 -8.23 0.86 -6.02
CA LEU A 31 -7.84 -0.56 -5.93
C LEU A 31 -8.87 -1.43 -5.18
N GLY A 32 -9.83 -0.78 -4.52
CA GLY A 32 -10.85 -1.40 -3.67
C GLY A 32 -11.03 -0.68 -2.33
N ASN A 33 -11.69 -1.35 -1.39
CA ASN A 33 -12.03 -0.79 -0.09
C ASN A 33 -10.94 -1.08 0.94
N ILE A 34 -10.42 -0.06 1.62
CA ILE A 34 -9.42 -0.21 2.68
C ILE A 34 -10.08 -0.82 3.92
N ASP A 35 -9.65 -2.01 4.31
CA ASP A 35 -10.02 -2.69 5.56
C ASP A 35 -9.21 -2.12 6.74
N ARG A 36 -7.88 -2.08 6.58
CA ARG A 36 -6.98 -1.70 7.67
C ARG A 36 -5.72 -0.99 7.17
N ILE A 37 -5.26 -0.02 7.93
CA ILE A 37 -3.92 0.59 7.79
C ILE A 37 -3.20 0.43 9.13
N ILE A 38 -2.01 -0.15 9.09
CA ILE A 38 -1.12 -0.39 10.23
C ILE A 38 0.15 0.44 10.01
N GLU A 39 0.53 1.23 11.00
CA GLU A 39 1.73 2.06 11.00
C GLU A 39 2.74 1.47 12.00
N ILE A 40 3.94 1.17 11.53
CA ILE A 40 4.99 0.50 12.30
C ILE A 40 6.24 1.38 12.23
N PRO A 41 6.68 2.03 13.33
CA PRO A 41 7.95 2.75 13.35
C PRO A 41 9.11 1.88 12.89
N LEU A 42 10.09 2.45 12.19
CA LEU A 42 11.29 1.70 11.84
C LEU A 42 12.20 1.58 13.07
N LYS A 43 12.79 0.39 13.26
CA LYS A 43 13.67 0.11 14.41
C LYS A 43 14.93 0.97 14.39
N ASP A 44 15.51 1.15 13.20
CA ASP A 44 16.80 1.82 13.03
C ASP A 44 16.65 3.34 12.79
N ASP A 45 15.43 3.84 12.56
CA ASP A 45 15.18 5.25 12.30
C ASP A 45 13.76 5.66 12.71
N SER A 46 13.64 6.25 13.90
CA SER A 46 12.37 6.68 14.49
C SER A 46 11.70 7.85 13.77
N SER A 47 12.40 8.52 12.85
CA SER A 47 11.82 9.58 12.01
C SER A 47 10.92 9.02 10.90
N TYR A 48 10.96 7.71 10.69
CA TYR A 48 10.23 7.02 9.64
C TYR A 48 9.40 5.86 10.17
N LYS A 49 8.39 5.49 9.38
CA LYS A 49 7.54 4.33 9.61
C LYS A 49 7.34 3.53 8.33
N ARG A 50 7.07 2.25 8.50
CA ARG A 50 6.47 1.36 7.53
C ARG A 50 4.96 1.43 7.65
N VAL A 51 4.27 1.36 6.52
CA VAL A 51 2.81 1.28 6.49
C VAL A 51 2.39 0.01 5.77
N LEU A 52 1.52 -0.77 6.40
CA LEU A 52 0.85 -1.91 5.80
C LEU A 52 -0.62 -1.59 5.58
N ILE A 53 -1.11 -1.81 4.37
CA ILE A 53 -2.48 -1.51 3.98
C ILE A 53 -3.13 -2.81 3.54
N LYS A 54 -4.23 -3.18 4.19
CA LYS A 54 -5.06 -4.29 3.80
C LYS A 54 -6.32 -3.75 3.15
N LEU A 55 -6.64 -4.24 1.96
CA LEU A 55 -7.83 -3.84 1.22
C LEU A 55 -8.55 -5.04 0.61
N HIS A 56 -9.83 -4.86 0.38
CA HIS A 56 -10.70 -5.79 -0.34
C HIS A 56 -10.90 -5.29 -1.76
N TYR A 57 -10.44 -6.08 -2.74
CA TYR A 57 -10.68 -5.77 -4.13
C TYR A 57 -12.13 -6.13 -4.51
N THR A 58 -12.76 -5.26 -5.29
CA THR A 58 -14.13 -5.43 -5.78
C THR A 58 -14.17 -6.08 -7.18
N ASN A 59 -13.09 -5.89 -7.95
CA ASN A 59 -12.93 -6.39 -9.31
C ASN A 59 -11.76 -7.39 -9.40
N GLU A 60 -12.05 -8.61 -9.86
CA GLU A 60 -11.07 -9.71 -9.97
C GLU A 60 -10.09 -9.51 -11.12
N GLU A 61 -10.53 -8.94 -12.25
CA GLU A 61 -9.66 -8.61 -13.39
C GLU A 61 -8.64 -7.53 -13.00
N LEU A 62 -9.11 -6.46 -12.35
CA LEU A 62 -8.24 -5.40 -11.83
C LEU A 62 -7.20 -5.97 -10.85
N PHE A 63 -7.62 -6.87 -9.97
CA PHE A 63 -6.71 -7.54 -9.04
C PHE A 63 -5.64 -8.35 -9.76
N CYS A 64 -6.02 -9.15 -10.77
CA CYS A 64 -5.06 -9.91 -11.58
C CYS A 64 -4.07 -8.98 -12.29
N ASN A 65 -4.54 -7.87 -12.87
CA ASN A 65 -3.69 -6.90 -13.55
C ASN A 65 -2.71 -6.23 -12.59
N ILE A 66 -3.16 -5.80 -11.42
CA ILE A 66 -2.29 -5.22 -10.38
C ILE A 66 -1.25 -6.23 -9.91
N LYS A 67 -1.67 -7.48 -9.66
CA LYS A 67 -0.77 -8.54 -9.22
C LYS A 67 0.29 -8.83 -10.28
N ASN A 68 -0.09 -8.96 -11.55
CA ASN A 68 0.84 -9.17 -12.66
C ASN A 68 1.81 -7.99 -12.79
N TYR A 69 1.31 -6.75 -12.68
CA TYR A 69 2.16 -5.57 -12.67
C TYR A 69 3.22 -5.63 -11.57
N PHE A 70 2.83 -6.01 -10.34
CA PHE A 70 3.78 -6.16 -9.23
C PHE A 70 4.77 -7.31 -9.45
N LEU A 71 4.36 -8.41 -10.07
CA LEU A 71 5.26 -9.53 -10.42
C LEU A 71 6.33 -9.09 -11.42
N GLU A 72 5.97 -8.25 -12.40
CA GLU A 72 6.88 -7.75 -13.43
C GLU A 72 7.79 -6.61 -12.92
N ASN A 73 7.22 -5.65 -12.20
CA ASN A 73 7.88 -4.38 -11.88
C ASN A 73 8.40 -4.29 -10.43
N GLN A 74 8.17 -5.32 -9.61
CA GLN A 74 8.48 -5.43 -8.18
C GLN A 74 7.76 -4.42 -7.27
N CYS A 75 7.59 -3.17 -7.71
CA CYS A 75 6.94 -2.10 -6.97
C CYS A 75 6.28 -1.06 -7.89
N ILE A 76 5.34 -0.31 -7.34
CA ILE A 76 4.74 0.88 -7.99
C ILE A 76 5.39 2.13 -7.39
N LYS A 77 5.80 3.07 -8.24
CA LYS A 77 6.17 4.44 -7.83
C LYS A 77 4.94 5.33 -7.94
N TYR A 78 4.28 5.61 -6.82
CA TYR A 78 3.09 6.44 -6.77
C TYR A 78 3.43 7.88 -6.39
N VAL A 79 3.26 8.81 -7.34
CA VAL A 79 3.50 10.25 -7.12
C VAL A 79 2.29 10.86 -6.41
N TYR A 80 2.41 11.12 -5.10
CA TYR A 80 1.34 11.72 -4.30
C TYR A 80 1.38 13.26 -4.31
N GLN A 81 2.57 13.83 -4.56
CA GLN A 81 2.79 15.27 -4.71
C GLN A 81 4.16 15.48 -5.36
N MET A 82 4.21 15.90 -6.63
CA MET A 82 5.47 16.13 -7.35
C MET A 82 6.44 17.02 -6.53
N PRO A 83 7.73 16.66 -6.37
CA PRO A 83 8.44 15.51 -6.94
C PRO A 83 8.38 14.22 -6.10
N TRP A 84 7.61 14.20 -5.03
CA TRP A 84 7.56 13.13 -4.06
C TRP A 84 6.68 11.95 -4.49
N TYR A 85 7.22 10.75 -4.30
CA TYR A 85 6.53 9.50 -4.58
C TYR A 85 6.78 8.46 -3.48
N TRP A 86 5.84 7.53 -3.34
CA TRP A 86 6.00 6.34 -2.53
C TRP A 86 6.37 5.16 -3.41
N LYS A 87 7.26 4.30 -2.92
CA LYS A 87 7.39 2.94 -3.43
C LYS A 87 6.40 2.05 -2.70
N ILE A 88 5.43 1.53 -3.43
CA ILE A 88 4.41 0.61 -2.92
C ILE A 88 4.79 -0.78 -3.39
N PHE A 89 4.75 -1.75 -2.49
CA PHE A 89 5.04 -3.16 -2.75
C PHE A 89 3.82 -4.01 -2.46
N LEU A 90 3.71 -5.13 -3.16
CA LEU A 90 2.82 -6.19 -2.74
C LEU A 90 3.40 -6.84 -1.47
N SER A 91 2.61 -6.89 -0.40
CA SER A 91 2.97 -7.60 0.81
C SER A 91 2.36 -8.98 0.77
N HIS A 92 3.14 -10.01 1.11
CA HIS A 92 2.57 -11.33 1.37
C HIS A 92 1.70 -11.25 2.63
N GLN A 93 0.54 -11.91 2.60
CA GLN A 93 -0.27 -12.09 3.79
C GLN A 93 0.57 -12.90 4.78
N GLN A 94 0.94 -12.32 5.92
CA GLN A 94 1.29 -13.14 7.08
C GLN A 94 -0.04 -13.69 7.59
N THR A 95 -0.39 -14.89 7.11
CA THR A 95 -1.40 -15.76 7.70
C THR A 95 -1.01 -16.15 9.11
#